data_AF-A0A0E3S8L0-F1
#
_entry.id   AF-A0A0E3S8L0-F1
#
_cell.length_a   1.000
_cell.length_b   1.000
_cell.length_c   1.000
_cell.angle_alpha   90.00
_cell.angle_beta   90.00
_cell.angle_gamma   90.00
#
_symmetry.space_group_name_H-M   'P 1'
#
loop_
_entity.id
_entity.type
_entity.pdbx_description
1 polymer ?
#
loop_
_entity_poly.entity_id
_entity_poly.type
_entity_poly.pdbx_seq_one_letter_code
_entity_poly.pdbx_strand_id
1 'polypeptide(L)'
;MMLAFPVGMAENAPEDSAFVGPIDPTGNPWLPPELMVMGIPSALAQQMAADLEESFISKRSRMTDPEKRVLIKPHATDPPE
;
A
#
# COMPACT_ATOMS: atom_id res chain seq x y z
N MET A 1 9.17 20.13 6.16
CA MET A 1 8.92 19.30 4.97
C MET A 1 9.01 17.86 5.42
N MET A 2 7.88 17.14 5.45
CA MET A 2 7.83 15.77 5.94
C MET A 2 8.14 14.85 4.76
N LEU A 3 9.39 14.37 4.68
CA LEU A 3 9.76 13.32 3.74
C LEU A 3 9.24 12.02 4.33
N ALA A 4 8.15 11.47 3.79
CA ALA A 4 7.69 10.15 4.19
C ALA A 4 8.82 9.14 3.93
N PHE A 5 9.03 8.19 4.84
CA PHE A 5 9.98 7.06 4.72
C PHE A 5 10.15 6.48 3.29
N PRO A 6 9.09 6.32 2.48
CA PRO A 6 9.22 5.93 1.07
C PRO A 6 10.16 6.78 0.21
N VAL A 7 10.41 8.06 0.53
CA VAL A 7 11.35 8.91 -0.21
C VAL A 7 12.79 8.43 -0.02
N GLY A 8 13.17 8.05 1.20
CA GLY A 8 14.50 7.48 1.46
C GLY A 8 14.67 6.10 0.82
N MET A 9 13.60 5.30 0.76
CA MET A 9 13.62 4.02 0.03
C MET A 9 13.66 4.19 -1.49
N ALA A 10 13.13 5.30 -2.01
CA ALA A 10 13.12 5.59 -3.44
C ALA A 10 14.48 6.06 -3.99
N GLU A 11 15.45 6.44 -3.13
CA GLU A 11 16.75 7.00 -3.55
C GLU A 11 17.54 6.09 -4.50
N ASN A 12 17.46 4.76 -4.31
CA ASN A 12 18.18 3.78 -5.13
C ASN A 12 17.29 2.99 -6.06
N ALA A 13 16.03 3.39 -6.18
CA ALA A 13 15.08 2.64 -6.96
C ALA A 13 14.96 3.15 -8.40
N PRO A 14 14.48 2.31 -9.33
CA PRO A 14 14.20 2.76 -10.68
C PRO A 14 13.19 3.93 -10.65
N GLU A 15 13.40 4.91 -11.52
CA GLU A 15 12.46 6.02 -11.70
C GLU A 15 11.04 5.51 -11.94
N ASP A 16 10.05 6.27 -11.48
CA ASP A 16 8.62 5.98 -11.62
C ASP A 16 8.15 4.64 -11.02
N SER A 17 8.91 4.06 -10.09
CA SER A 17 8.50 2.86 -9.37
C SER A 17 7.65 3.15 -8.13
N ALA A 18 6.68 2.27 -7.85
CA ALA A 18 5.99 2.25 -6.57
C ALA A 18 6.80 1.47 -5.52
N PHE A 19 6.78 1.92 -4.27
CA PHE A 19 7.50 1.29 -3.15
C PHE A 19 6.56 0.90 -2.04
N VAL A 20 6.82 -0.23 -1.41
CA VAL A 20 6.15 -0.65 -0.18
C VAL A 20 7.22 -0.87 0.87
N GLY A 21 7.06 -0.26 2.03
CA GLY A 21 8.03 -0.36 3.12
C GLY A 21 7.39 -0.16 4.49
N PRO A 22 8.17 -0.39 5.56
CA PRO A 22 7.71 -0.10 6.92
C PRO A 22 7.49 1.41 7.10
N ILE A 23 6.70 1.77 8.10
CA ILE A 23 6.61 3.17 8.52
C ILE A 23 7.92 3.58 9.19
N ASP A 24 8.28 4.87 9.12
CA ASP A 24 9.38 5.40 9.91
C ASP A 24 9.03 5.28 11.41
N PRO A 25 9.73 4.45 12.20
CA PRO A 25 9.46 4.29 13.62
C PRO A 25 9.79 5.55 14.42
N THR A 26 10.53 6.49 13.84
CA THR A 26 10.96 7.74 14.49
C THR A 26 10.05 8.93 14.17
N GLY A 27 9.29 8.87 13.08
CA GLY A 27 8.73 10.05 12.42
C GLY A 27 7.22 10.23 12.50
N ASN A 28 6.42 9.18 12.76
CA ASN A 28 4.96 9.33 12.69
C ASN A 28 4.16 8.42 13.64
N PRO A 29 3.75 8.90 14.84
CA PRO A 29 2.88 8.14 15.74
C PRO A 29 1.42 8.01 15.25
N TRP A 30 1.06 8.63 14.12
CA TRP A 30 -0.30 8.59 13.57
C TRP A 30 -0.60 7.31 12.79
N LEU A 31 0.42 6.52 12.44
CA LEU A 31 0.27 5.25 11.73
C LEU A 31 0.70 4.11 12.66
N PRO A 32 -0.10 3.05 12.80
CA PRO A 32 0.30 1.89 13.57
C PRO A 32 1.58 1.23 12.99
N PRO A 33 2.56 0.87 13.84
CA PRO A 33 3.86 0.31 13.42
C PRO A 33 3.77 -1.02 12.67
N GLU A 34 2.66 -1.74 12.82
CA GLU A 34 2.37 -2.99 12.12
C GLU A 34 1.93 -2.79 10.66
N LEU A 35 1.71 -1.56 10.20
CA LEU A 35 1.26 -1.27 8.84
C LEU A 35 2.43 -0.96 7.90
N MET A 36 2.28 -1.41 6.65
CA MET A 36 3.16 -1.00 5.56
C MET A 36 2.64 0.26 4.89
N VAL A 37 3.55 1.13 4.47
CA VAL A 37 3.24 2.32 3.67
C VAL A 37 3.65 2.08 2.22
N MET A 38 2.78 2.47 1.30
CA MET A 38 3.07 2.46 -0.13
C MET A 38 3.27 3.90 -0.63
N GLY A 39 4.41 4.17 -1.27
CA GLY A 39 4.63 5.37 -2.07
C GLY A 39 4.33 5.09 -3.53
N ILE A 40 3.40 5.85 -4.13
CA ILE A 40 3.05 5.74 -5.55
C ILE A 40 3.44 7.04 -6.24
N PRO A 41 4.30 7.02 -7.28
CA PRO A 41 4.60 8.19 -8.10
C PRO A 41 3.32 8.81 -8.67
N SER A 42 3.28 10.14 -8.73
CA SER A 42 2.07 10.87 -9.15
C SER A 42 1.59 10.48 -10.56
N ALA A 43 2.51 10.33 -11.51
CA ALA A 43 2.20 9.88 -12.86
C ALA A 43 1.59 8.47 -12.88
N LEU A 44 2.14 7.54 -12.10
CA LEU A 44 1.59 6.19 -11.96
C LEU A 44 0.19 6.24 -11.33
N ALA A 45 -0.02 7.04 -10.30
CA ALA A 45 -1.33 7.20 -9.67
C ALA A 45 -2.38 7.78 -10.65
N GLN A 46 -1.99 8.74 -11.48
CA GLN A 46 -2.85 9.29 -12.54
C GLN A 46 -3.20 8.25 -13.59
N GLN A 47 -2.23 7.45 -14.03
CA GLN A 47 -2.46 6.38 -14.99
C GLN A 47 -3.41 5.32 -14.43
N MET A 48 -3.20 4.89 -13.17
CA MET A 48 -4.10 3.96 -12.48
C MET A 48 -5.54 4.49 -12.43
N ALA A 49 -5.72 5.79 -12.19
CA ALA A 49 -7.05 6.40 -12.19
C ALA A 49 -7.67 6.46 -13.59
N ALA A 50 -6.88 6.76 -14.63
CA ALA A 50 -7.34 6.78 -16.01
C ALA A 50 -7.77 5.37 -16.49
N ASP A 51 -7.05 4.34 -16.06
CA ASP A 51 -7.33 2.95 -16.43
C ASP A 51 -8.40 2.28 -15.56
N LEU A 52 -8.97 2.99 -14.59
CA LEU A 52 -9.85 2.42 -13.58
C LEU A 52 -11.05 1.69 -14.19
N GLU A 53 -11.71 2.27 -15.19
CA GLU A 53 -12.87 1.65 -15.86
C GLU A 53 -12.51 0.34 -16.55
N GLU A 54 -11.33 0.30 -17.16
CA GLU A 54 -10.82 -0.87 -17.86
C GLU A 54 -10.16 -1.90 -16.95
N SER A 55 -9.93 -1.54 -15.68
CA SER A 55 -9.27 -2.35 -14.68
C SER A 55 -10.11 -3.57 -14.25
N PHE A 56 -9.41 -4.55 -13.66
CA PHE A 56 -10.05 -5.72 -13.07
C PHE A 56 -11.02 -5.35 -11.93
N ILE A 57 -10.69 -4.31 -11.16
CA ILE A 57 -11.50 -3.84 -10.02
C ILE A 57 -12.89 -3.43 -10.49
N SER A 58 -12.98 -2.69 -11.60
CA SER A 58 -14.25 -2.22 -12.15
C SER A 58 -14.98 -3.32 -12.92
N LYS A 59 -14.28 -4.04 -13.81
CA LYS A 59 -14.89 -5.08 -14.66
C LYS A 59 -15.33 -6.34 -13.91
N ARG A 60 -14.70 -6.64 -12.77
CA ARG A 60 -14.97 -7.83 -11.96
C ARG A 60 -15.29 -7.45 -10.51
N SER A 61 -16.03 -6.36 -10.33
CA SER A 61 -16.40 -5.81 -9.03
C SER A 61 -16.97 -6.85 -8.04
N ARG A 62 -17.78 -7.81 -8.51
CA ARG A 62 -18.33 -8.90 -7.67
C ARG A 62 -17.28 -9.88 -7.12
N MET A 63 -16.10 -9.96 -7.74
CA MET A 63 -14.99 -10.79 -7.28
C MET A 63 -14.02 -9.99 -6.40
N THR A 64 -13.88 -8.69 -6.64
CA THR A 64 -12.96 -7.81 -5.90
C THR A 64 -13.59 -7.20 -4.64
N ASP A 65 -14.90 -6.96 -4.64
CA ASP A 65 -15.71 -6.60 -3.47
C ASP A 65 -16.96 -7.52 -3.43
N PRO A 66 -16.77 -8.78 -3.02
CA PRO A 66 -17.89 -9.72 -2.93
C PRO A 66 -18.85 -9.32 -1.80
N GLU A 67 -20.15 -9.49 -2.02
CA GLU A 67 -21.21 -9.21 -1.03
C GLU A 67 -21.00 -9.96 0.29
N LYS A 68 -20.35 -11.13 0.24
CA LYS A 68 -19.90 -11.87 1.41
C LYS A 68 -18.41 -11.68 1.58
N ARG A 69 -18.03 -10.75 2.45
CA ARG A 69 -16.64 -10.58 2.87
C ARG A 69 -16.20 -11.80 3.67
N VAL A 70 -15.18 -12.50 3.20
CA VAL A 70 -14.52 -13.53 3.99
C VAL A 70 -13.73 -12.81 5.08
N LEU A 71 -14.08 -13.04 6.34
CA LEU A 71 -13.28 -12.56 7.46
C LEU A 71 -11.94 -13.28 7.42
N ILE A 72 -10.91 -12.61 6.92
CA ILE A 72 -9.54 -13.09 7.05
C ILE A 72 -9.16 -12.86 8.52
N LYS A 73 -9.16 -13.93 9.32
CA LYS A 73 -8.59 -13.86 10.67
C LYS A 73 -7.09 -13.58 10.52
N PRO A 74 -6.53 -12.60 11.23
CA PRO A 74 -5.09 -12.42 11.27
C PRO A 74 -4.43 -13.74 11.69
N HIS A 75 -3.32 -14.09 11.05
CA HIS A 75 -2.49 -15.19 11.54
C HIS A 75 -2.05 -14.80 12.96
N ALA A 76 -2.42 -15.59 13.96
CA ALA A 76 -1.86 -15.40 15.30
C ALA A 76 -0.35 -15.61 15.18
N THR A 77 0.43 -14.58 15.48
CA THR A 77 1.84 -14.75 15.81
C THR A 77 1.86 -15.36 17.21
N ASP A 78 2.22 -16.64 17.30
CA ASP A 78 2.53 -17.23 18.59
C ASP A 78 3.66 -16.41 19.24
N PRO A 79 3.58 -16.10 20.54
CA PRO A 79 4.63 -15.37 21.23
C PRO A 79 5.94 -16.19 21.19
N PRO A 80 7.11 -15.53 21.09
CA PRO A 80 8.39 -16.24 21.11
C PRO A 80 8.58 -16.96 22.45
N GLU A 81 9.05 -18.20 22.36
CA GLU A 81 9.43 -19.07 23.50
C GLU A 81 10.72 -18.57 24.20
#